data_AF-A0A7C1PKU5-F1
#
_entry.id   AF-A0A7C1PKU5-F1
#
_cell.length_a   1.000
_cell.length_b   1.000
_cell.length_c   1.000
_cell.angle_alpha   90.00
_cell.angle_beta   90.00
_cell.angle_gamma   90.00
#
_symmetry.space_group_name_H-M   'P 1'
#
loop_
_entity.id
_entity.type
_entity.pdbx_description
1 polymer ?
#
loop_
_entity_poly.entity_id
_entity_poly.type
_entity_poly.pdbx_seq_one_letter_code
_entity_poly.pdbx_strand_id
1 'polypeptide(L)' 'MKICLAQINPTVGAFKQNVSKICRFINVAKKRGADLVVFPE' A
#
# COMPACT_ATOMS: atom_id res chain seq x y z
N MET A 1 10.40 6.45 14.24
CA MET A 1 10.14 6.16 12.81
C MET A 1 9.49 4.79 12.68
N LYS A 2 8.21 4.72 12.31
CA LYS A 2 7.44 3.48 12.14
C LYS A 2 7.26 3.18 10.66
N ILE A 3 7.71 2.01 10.22
CA ILE A 3 7.64 1.59 8.81
C ILE A 3 6.57 0.51 8.65
N CYS A 4 5.76 0.63 7.60
CA CYS A 4 4.77 -0.36 7.21
C CYS A 4 5.20 -1.07 5.93
N LEU A 5 5.25 -2.40 5.98
CA LEU A 5 5.43 -3.24 4.79
C LEU A 5 4.04 -3.64 4.28
N ALA A 6 3.59 -3.01 3.20
CA ALA A 6 2.28 -3.26 2.61
C ALA A 6 2.38 -4.39 1.59
N GLN A 7 2.40 -5.63 2.08
CA GLN A 7 2.39 -6.82 1.24
C GLN A 7 1.02 -6.95 0.54
N ILE A 8 1.01 -6.77 -0.78
CA ILE A 8 -0.18 -6.86 -1.63
C ILE A 8 0.06 -7.80 -2.79
N ASN A 9 -1.02 -8.38 -3.33
CA ASN A 9 -0.98 -9.13 -4.59
C ASN A 9 -1.55 -8.24 -5.72
N PRO A 10 -0.71 -7.64 -6.59
CA PRO A 10 -1.17 -6.90 -7.74
C PRO A 10 -1.70 -7.83 -8.84
N THR A 11 -2.68 -7.36 -9.62
CA THR A 11 -3.13 -8.08 -10.81
C THR A 11 -2.48 -7.46 -12.04
N VAL A 12 -1.74 -8.25 -12.82
CA VAL A 12 -1.02 -7.78 -14.02
C VAL A 12 -1.99 -7.08 -14.98
N GLY A 13 -1.64 -5.88 -15.43
CA GLY A 13 -2.45 -5.05 -16.35
C GLY A 13 -3.63 -4.31 -15.72
N ALA A 14 -4.04 -4.64 -14.49
CA ALA A 14 -5.20 -4.04 -13.82
C ALA A 14 -4.86 -2.73 -13.08
N PHE A 15 -4.31 -1.73 -13.78
CA PHE A 15 -3.79 -0.50 -13.17
C PHE A 15 -4.77 0.21 -12.22
N LYS A 16 -6.02 0.42 -12.65
CA LYS A 16 -7.03 1.12 -11.82
C LYS A 16 -7.31 0.38 -10.51
N GLN A 17 -7.37 -0.95 -10.55
CA GLN A 17 -7.60 -1.79 -9.38
C GLN A 17 -6.39 -1.79 -8.45
N ASN A 18 -5.18 -1.90 -9.01
CA ASN A 18 -3.93 -1.88 -8.24
C ASN A 18 -3.72 -0.53 -7.56
N VAL A 19 -3.96 0.59 -8.25
CA VAL A 19 -3.89 1.95 -7.68
C VAL A 19 -4.89 2.09 -6.53
N SER A 20 -6.13 1.65 -6.71
CA SER A 20 -7.13 1.69 -5.64
C SER A 20 -6.68 0.87 -4.41
N LYS A 21 -6.09 -0.31 -4.63
CA LYS A 21 -5.52 -1.16 -3.57
C LYS A 21 -4.38 -0.42 -2.85
N ILE A 22 -3.43 0.17 -3.58
CA ILE A 22 -2.31 0.95 -3.01
C ILE A 22 -2.84 2.11 -2.14
N CYS A 23 -3.78 2.92 -2.66
CA CYS A 23 -4.38 4.03 -1.90
C CYS A 23 -5.06 3.56 -0.61
N ARG A 24 -5.76 2.42 -0.63
CA ARG A 24 -6.35 1.83 0.57
C ARG A 24 -5.29 1.49 1.61
N PHE A 25 -4.17 0.88 1.21
CA PHE A 25 -3.10 0.51 2.15
C PHE A 25 -2.31 1.72 2.67
N ILE A 26 -2.14 2.78 1.89
CA ILE A 26 -1.61 4.06 2.37
C ILE A 26 -2.47 4.60 3.52
N ASN A 27 -3.80 4.58 3.37
CA ASN A 27 -4.71 5.02 4.43
C ASN A 27 -4.65 4.15 5.68
N VAL A 28 -4.48 2.82 5.52
CA VAL A 28 -4.28 1.90 6.65
C VAL A 28 -2.95 2.20 7.37
N ALA A 29 -1.87 2.43 6.63
CA ALA A 29 -0.57 2.77 7.19
C ALA A 29 -0.62 4.08 7.99
N LYS A 30 -1.27 5.12 7.43
CA LYS A 30 -1.53 6.40 8.11
C LYS A 30 -2.31 6.22 9.41
N LYS A 31 -3.42 5.47 9.38
CA LYS A 31 -4.23 5.18 10.59
C LYS A 31 -3.45 4.42 11.67
N ARG A 32 -2.45 3.64 11.28
CA ARG A 32 -1.55 2.92 12.19
C ARG A 32 -0.34 3.75 12.64
N GLY A 33 -0.25 5.01 12.25
CA GLY A 33 0.85 5.92 12.60
C GLY A 33 2.18 5.54 11.97
N ALA A 34 2.17 4.95 10.76
CA ALA A 34 3.40 4.70 10.02
C ALA A 34 3.88 5.99 9.32
N ASP A 35 5.19 6.25 9.42
CA ASP A 35 5.89 7.37 8.78
C ASP A 35 6.25 7.03 7.32
N LEU A 36 6.46 5.75 7.02
CA LEU A 36 6.77 5.23 5.69
C LEU A 36 5.97 3.95 5.42
N VAL A 37 5.47 3.80 4.19
CA VAL A 37 4.88 2.55 3.70
C VAL A 37 5.57 2.14 2.40
N VAL A 38 5.96 0.87 2.30
CA VAL A 38 6.63 0.29 1.14
C VAL A 38 5.79 -0.82 0.55
N PHE A 39 5.80 -0.94 -0.77
CA PHE A 39 5.04 -1.93 -1.54
C PHE A 39 6.00 -2.86 -2.30
N PRO A 40 5.55 -4.04 -2.74
CA PRO A 40 6.27 -4.85 -3.73
C PRO A 40 6.54 -4.05 -5.01
N GLU A 41 7.53 -4.51 -5.77
CA GLU A 41 7.82 -4.02 -7.13
C GLU A 41 6.58 -4.07 -8.04
#